data_AF-B4QM51-F1
#
_entry.id   AF-B4QM51-F1
#
_cell.length_a   1.000
_cell.length_b   1.000
_cell.length_c   1.000
_cell.angle_alpha   90.00
_cell.angle_beta   90.00
_cell.angle_gamma   90.00
#
_symmetry.space_group_name_H-M   'P 1'
#
loop_
_entity.id
_entity.type
_entity.pdbx_description
1 polymer ?
#
loop_
_entity_poly.entity_id
_entity_poly.type
_entity_poly.pdbx_seq_one_letter_code
_entity_poly.pdbx_strand_id
1 'polypeptide(L)'
;MALALRVARCAAIPANCWPRDRRRLLHLCSSASDKRPTAFCSRNYATKPEAAAPPQIKRNVAAEITSVGKVIYETGWDANKPIEKPKVRTSSSSSPQPAPSKKPEDEKRKELDTLKSKRDQMRDNMQDYIFTRYFNYVKNYDKVLEKNFPKAMQLYRVFFDGVKDFFGDMKRFLKIARIANDSPQGIRALNRQELELYMQMPRDMMKVAPALIGCSLPMVGYAFFPLVFYYPRSFLTAHFWTPQQRSEFQSYYMKRRLCNNKDVFRCLQAKLKATASHPKHSAFAEILGQLGSGTHPTPEMLIDVKDIFADGPYSLLGMSRKHVRNLVNLHGLPSSIFKRHRLHEHAFLVHYMDQAITREGGVHNLTPDALRYSCYLRGLNPDSLSSEAMIEWLRKWVKVSTSIQGEHITLFLHLPILLGYNHPNNWKTIYGKCPT
;
A
#
# COMPACT_ATOMS: atom_id res chain seq x y z
N MET A 1 -15.44 6.15 9.05
CA MET A 1 -16.21 6.23 7.78
C MET A 1 -15.82 7.43 6.89
N ALA A 2 -15.70 8.65 7.42
CA ALA A 2 -15.31 9.83 6.62
C ALA A 2 -13.88 9.77 6.03
N LEU A 3 -12.93 9.14 6.74
CA LEU A 3 -11.58 8.90 6.23
C LEU A 3 -11.57 7.85 5.11
N ALA A 4 -12.33 6.75 5.25
CA ALA A 4 -12.46 5.71 4.22
C ALA A 4 -13.15 6.24 2.95
N LEU A 5 -14.15 7.13 3.08
CA LEU A 5 -14.78 7.81 1.95
C LEU A 5 -13.86 8.85 1.28
N ARG A 6 -12.97 9.51 2.04
CA ARG A 6 -11.92 10.37 1.46
C ARG A 6 -10.82 9.56 0.77
N VAL A 7 -10.44 8.40 1.31
CA VAL A 7 -9.49 7.47 0.67
C VAL A 7 -10.09 6.85 -0.59
N ALA A 8 -11.38 6.51 -0.60
CA ALA A 8 -12.09 6.02 -1.79
C ALA A 8 -12.24 7.11 -2.87
N ARG A 9 -12.48 8.38 -2.49
CA ARG A 9 -12.45 9.52 -3.41
C ARG A 9 -11.04 9.84 -3.93
N CYS A 10 -9.98 9.57 -3.17
CA CYS A 10 -8.60 9.67 -3.66
C CYS A 10 -8.21 8.48 -4.55
N ALA A 11 -8.83 7.31 -4.37
CA ALA A 11 -8.60 6.12 -5.20
C ALA A 11 -9.31 6.21 -6.57
N ALA A 12 -10.40 6.99 -6.65
CA ALA A 12 -11.05 7.38 -7.90
C ALA A 12 -10.55 8.76 -8.35
N ILE A 13 -9.26 8.86 -8.72
CA ILE A 13 -8.73 10.07 -9.36
C ILE A 13 -9.44 10.23 -10.72
N PRO A 14 -10.25 11.29 -10.94
CA PRO A 14 -10.86 11.53 -12.24
C PRO A 14 -9.75 11.68 -13.29
N ALA A 15 -9.97 11.22 -14.52
CA ALA A 15 -8.98 11.25 -15.61
C ALA A 15 -8.35 12.64 -15.84
N ASN A 16 -9.01 13.71 -15.38
CA ASN A 16 -8.53 15.10 -15.43
C ASN A 16 -7.38 15.42 -14.45
N CYS A 17 -7.16 14.61 -13.42
CA CYS A 17 -6.06 14.75 -12.45
C CYS A 17 -4.83 13.88 -12.82
N TRP A 18 -4.81 13.26 -13.99
CA TRP A 18 -3.67 12.50 -14.46
C TRP A 18 -2.64 13.43 -15.13
N PRO A 19 -1.32 13.19 -14.98
CA PRO A 19 -0.27 13.96 -15.67
C PRO A 19 -0.53 14.03 -17.19
N ARG A 20 -0.14 15.14 -17.84
CA ARG A 20 -0.43 15.40 -19.27
C ARG A 20 -0.03 14.24 -20.20
N ASP A 21 1.07 13.56 -19.90
CA ASP A 21 1.56 12.40 -20.68
C ASP A 21 0.62 11.19 -20.60
N ARG A 22 -0.01 10.99 -19.44
CA ARG A 22 -0.98 9.91 -19.20
C ARG A 22 -2.30 10.16 -19.93
N ARG A 23 -2.68 11.44 -20.12
CA ARG A 23 -3.85 11.86 -20.92
C ARG A 23 -3.63 11.70 -22.42
N ARG A 24 -2.45 12.03 -22.95
CA ARG A 24 -2.12 11.83 -24.39
C ARG A 24 -2.20 10.35 -24.81
N LEU A 25 -1.82 9.42 -23.93
CA LEU A 25 -1.85 7.99 -24.21
C LEU A 25 -3.26 7.38 -24.23
N LEU A 26 -4.20 7.94 -23.43
CA LEU A 26 -5.62 7.56 -23.51
C LEU A 26 -6.23 8.00 -24.85
N HIS A 27 -5.85 9.18 -25.35
CA HIS A 27 -6.31 9.66 -26.65
C HIS A 27 -5.79 8.80 -27.82
N LEU A 28 -4.55 8.32 -27.79
CA LEU A 28 -4.01 7.41 -28.81
C LEU A 28 -4.66 6.02 -28.80
N CYS A 29 -5.08 5.52 -27.63
CA CYS A 29 -5.82 4.26 -27.54
C CYS A 29 -7.31 4.41 -27.91
N SER A 30 -7.90 5.59 -27.71
CA SER A 30 -9.32 5.85 -27.98
C SER A 30 -9.59 6.23 -29.44
N SER A 31 -8.63 6.86 -30.13
CA SER A 31 -8.79 7.31 -31.53
C SER A 31 -8.74 6.20 -32.57
N ALA A 32 -8.41 4.96 -32.17
CA ALA A 32 -8.45 3.79 -33.05
C ALA A 32 -9.81 3.07 -33.07
N SER A 33 -10.80 3.55 -32.32
CA SER A 33 -12.14 2.96 -32.24
C SER A 33 -13.20 4.03 -32.45
N ASP A 34 -13.29 4.59 -33.65
CA ASP A 34 -14.56 5.13 -34.15
C ASP A 34 -14.54 5.30 -35.67
N LYS A 35 -15.22 4.40 -36.36
CA LYS A 35 -15.76 4.62 -37.69
C LYS A 35 -17.22 4.16 -37.69
N ARG A 36 -18.16 5.06 -37.39
CA ARG A 36 -19.37 5.37 -38.18
C ARG A 36 -20.39 6.22 -37.39
N PRO A 37 -21.25 6.98 -38.09
CA PRO A 37 -21.61 8.33 -37.69
C PRO A 37 -22.88 8.43 -36.83
N THR A 38 -22.86 9.48 -36.01
CA THR A 38 -23.96 10.03 -35.22
C THR A 38 -25.07 10.64 -36.07
N ALA A 39 -26.32 10.34 -35.74
CA ALA A 39 -27.47 11.19 -36.05
C ALA A 39 -27.83 12.04 -34.83
N PHE A 40 -28.00 13.33 -35.11
CA PHE A 40 -28.20 14.45 -34.19
C PHE A 40 -29.71 14.64 -33.94
N CYS A 41 -30.13 14.91 -32.70
CA CYS A 41 -31.29 15.79 -32.47
C CYS A 41 -31.32 16.32 -31.02
N SER A 42 -31.37 17.65 -30.91
CA SER A 42 -31.50 18.44 -29.69
C SER A 42 -32.96 18.82 -29.44
N ARG A 43 -33.43 18.88 -28.17
CA ARG A 43 -34.33 19.97 -27.69
C ARG A 43 -34.63 19.95 -26.17
N ASN A 44 -34.22 21.05 -25.54
CA ASN A 44 -34.90 21.98 -24.60
C ASN A 44 -36.02 21.55 -23.62
N TYR A 45 -35.79 21.96 -22.35
CA TYR A 45 -36.66 22.50 -21.27
C TYR A 45 -38.16 22.15 -21.19
N ALA A 46 -38.63 21.73 -19.99
CA ALA A 46 -39.48 22.54 -19.08
C ALA A 46 -40.12 21.74 -17.91
N THR A 47 -40.28 22.44 -16.78
CA THR A 47 -41.35 22.37 -15.74
C THR A 47 -41.53 21.20 -14.76
N LYS A 48 -41.67 21.62 -13.48
CA LYS A 48 -42.05 20.93 -12.23
C LYS A 48 -43.60 20.87 -12.10
N PRO A 49 -44.22 19.96 -11.31
CA PRO A 49 -44.57 20.22 -9.89
C PRO A 49 -44.42 18.96 -8.98
N GLU A 50 -43.85 19.02 -7.77
CA GLU A 50 -44.47 19.16 -6.42
C GLU A 50 -45.48 18.07 -5.99
N ALA A 51 -45.13 17.24 -4.99
CA ALA A 51 -46.02 16.71 -3.94
C ALA A 51 -45.28 15.98 -2.78
N ALA A 52 -45.64 16.40 -1.56
CA ALA A 52 -45.80 15.68 -0.28
C ALA A 52 -44.61 15.00 0.46
N ALA A 53 -44.37 15.48 1.69
CA ALA A 53 -43.48 14.90 2.71
C ALA A 53 -44.27 14.13 3.80
N PRO A 54 -43.77 12.99 4.34
CA PRO A 54 -44.32 12.35 5.55
C PRO A 54 -43.54 12.70 6.85
N PRO A 55 -44.11 12.40 8.04
CA PRO A 55 -43.94 13.16 9.27
C PRO A 55 -42.68 12.84 10.09
N GLN A 56 -42.21 13.84 10.83
CA GLN A 56 -41.07 13.77 11.74
C GLN A 56 -41.44 13.14 13.09
N ILE A 57 -40.78 12.04 13.45
CA ILE A 57 -40.68 11.55 14.83
C ILE A 57 -39.39 12.13 15.43
N LYS A 58 -39.52 13.17 16.25
CA LYS A 58 -38.41 13.75 17.01
C LYS A 58 -38.15 12.92 18.27
N ARG A 59 -37.05 12.17 18.30
CA ARG A 59 -36.38 11.76 19.54
C ARG A 59 -34.94 12.25 19.51
N ASN A 60 -34.70 13.31 20.28
CA ASN A 60 -33.42 14.02 20.38
C ASN A 60 -32.42 13.25 21.24
N VAL A 61 -31.79 12.21 20.69
CA VAL A 61 -30.62 11.53 21.30
C VAL A 61 -29.35 12.39 21.20
N ALA A 62 -29.31 13.31 20.22
CA ALA A 62 -28.19 14.23 20.02
C ALA A 62 -28.02 15.24 21.17
N ALA A 63 -29.10 15.61 21.86
CA ALA A 63 -29.07 16.60 22.95
C ALA A 63 -28.44 16.03 24.25
N GLU A 64 -28.62 14.73 24.52
CA GLU A 64 -27.99 14.04 25.65
C GLU A 64 -26.49 13.83 25.44
N ILE A 65 -26.07 13.51 24.20
CA ILE A 65 -24.65 13.33 23.86
C ILE A 65 -23.89 14.66 23.98
N THR A 66 -24.53 15.79 23.64
CA THR A 66 -23.92 17.13 23.83
C THR A 66 -23.82 17.55 25.30
N SER A 67 -24.69 17.05 26.19
CA SER A 67 -24.62 17.34 27.63
C SER A 67 -23.39 16.67 28.26
N VAL A 68 -23.17 15.39 27.97
CA VAL A 68 -22.00 14.63 28.48
C VAL A 68 -20.70 15.15 27.86
N GLY A 69 -20.72 15.49 26.56
CA GLY A 69 -19.56 16.08 25.88
C GLY A 69 -19.18 17.45 26.41
N LYS A 70 -20.15 18.26 26.85
CA LYS A 70 -19.91 19.60 27.43
C LYS A 70 -19.28 19.53 28.82
N VAL A 71 -19.68 18.56 29.66
CA VAL A 71 -19.05 18.32 30.98
C VAL A 71 -17.58 17.92 30.84
N ILE A 72 -17.22 17.15 29.81
CA ILE A 72 -15.84 16.73 29.54
C ILE A 72 -15.00 17.87 28.94
N TYR A 73 -15.60 18.79 28.19
CA TYR A 73 -14.89 19.92 27.57
C TYR A 73 -14.70 21.11 28.55
N GLU A 74 -15.64 21.31 29.48
CA GLU A 74 -15.55 22.36 30.51
C GLU A 74 -14.64 21.94 31.68
N THR A 75 -14.46 20.64 31.91
CA THR A 75 -13.45 20.11 32.86
C THR A 75 -12.14 19.84 32.11
N GLY A 76 -11.35 20.91 31.90
CA GLY A 76 -10.05 20.82 31.23
C GLY A 76 -9.17 19.68 31.77
N TRP A 77 -8.94 18.67 30.93
CA TRP A 77 -8.12 17.50 31.26
C TRP A 77 -6.64 17.88 31.29
N ASP A 78 -6.09 18.08 32.49
CA ASP A 78 -4.67 18.28 32.72
C ASP A 78 -4.12 17.17 33.62
N ALA A 79 -3.18 16.38 33.10
CA ALA A 79 -2.75 15.10 33.68
C ALA A 79 -1.90 15.24 34.96
N ASN A 80 -1.53 16.47 35.36
CA ASN A 80 -0.59 16.74 36.46
C ASN A 80 -1.16 17.60 37.60
N LYS A 81 -2.47 17.80 37.72
CA LYS A 81 -3.05 18.56 38.84
C LYS A 81 -3.18 17.68 40.10
N PRO A 82 -2.60 18.06 41.26
CA PRO A 82 -2.86 17.37 42.52
C PRO A 82 -4.30 17.61 42.97
N ILE A 83 -4.95 16.57 43.49
CA ILE A 83 -6.30 16.63 44.06
C ILE A 83 -6.23 17.43 45.37
N GLU A 84 -6.73 18.67 45.39
CA GLU A 84 -6.92 19.43 46.63
C GLU A 84 -8.03 18.80 47.48
N LYS A 85 -7.70 18.50 48.75
CA LYS A 85 -8.67 18.05 49.76
C LYS A 85 -9.56 19.24 50.19
N PRO A 86 -10.88 19.06 50.40
CA PRO A 86 -11.72 20.14 50.90
C PRO A 86 -11.32 20.54 52.33
N LYS A 87 -11.00 21.83 52.52
CA LYS A 87 -10.83 22.44 53.84
C LYS A 87 -12.19 22.54 54.56
N VAL A 88 -12.28 21.92 55.73
CA VAL A 88 -13.34 22.17 56.71
C VAL A 88 -13.20 23.63 57.18
N ARG A 89 -14.20 24.47 56.92
CA ARG A 89 -14.30 25.82 57.50
C ARG A 89 -14.83 25.70 58.93
N THR A 90 -13.97 26.02 59.89
CA THR A 90 -14.31 26.39 61.26
C THR A 90 -15.04 27.73 61.25
N SER A 91 -16.26 27.78 61.79
CA SER A 91 -16.92 29.03 62.19
C SER A 91 -17.06 29.06 63.72
N SER A 92 -16.53 30.14 64.29
CA SER A 92 -16.47 30.51 65.70
C SER A 92 -17.85 30.69 66.35
N SER A 93 -17.97 30.22 67.60
CA SER A 93 -19.07 30.45 68.53
C SER A 93 -18.85 31.68 69.41
N SER A 94 -19.91 32.45 69.69
CA SER A 94 -20.04 33.37 70.82
C SER A 94 -21.26 32.96 71.67
N SER A 95 -21.11 32.85 73.00
CA SER A 95 -22.13 32.44 74.01
C SER A 95 -22.93 33.65 74.57
N PRO A 96 -23.87 33.55 75.55
CA PRO A 96 -24.45 32.38 76.28
C PRO A 96 -26.00 32.37 76.63
N GLN A 97 -26.53 31.15 76.88
CA GLN A 97 -27.56 30.67 77.89
C GLN A 97 -29.07 31.05 77.85
N PRO A 98 -30.03 30.33 78.54
CA PRO A 98 -30.07 28.92 79.05
C PRO A 98 -31.44 28.13 78.93
N ALA A 99 -31.36 26.78 79.08
CA ALA A 99 -32.33 25.78 79.65
C ALA A 99 -33.68 25.42 78.94
N PRO A 100 -34.36 24.25 79.22
CA PRO A 100 -33.92 22.93 79.72
C PRO A 100 -34.55 21.65 79.03
N SER A 101 -33.93 20.49 79.29
CA SER A 101 -34.52 19.13 79.48
C SER A 101 -34.92 18.19 78.31
N LYS A 102 -34.30 16.98 78.28
CA LYS A 102 -34.85 15.59 78.21
C LYS A 102 -33.96 14.61 77.38
N LYS A 103 -33.64 13.43 77.96
CA LYS A 103 -33.09 12.20 77.31
C LYS A 103 -34.26 11.33 76.79
N PRO A 104 -34.09 10.24 75.97
CA PRO A 104 -33.03 9.82 75.04
C PRO A 104 -33.61 9.28 73.69
N GLU A 105 -33.62 10.06 72.59
CA GLU A 105 -33.86 9.53 71.22
C GLU A 105 -32.71 9.85 70.24
N ASP A 106 -31.84 10.79 70.59
CA ASP A 106 -30.73 11.23 69.74
C ASP A 106 -29.56 10.23 69.65
N GLU A 107 -29.39 9.34 70.64
CA GLU A 107 -28.29 8.35 70.60
C GLU A 107 -28.53 7.25 69.55
N LYS A 108 -29.77 6.78 69.39
CA LYS A 108 -30.10 5.78 68.35
C LYS A 108 -30.03 6.33 66.94
N ARG A 109 -30.41 7.60 66.72
CA ARG A 109 -30.24 8.27 65.41
C ARG A 109 -28.77 8.50 65.08
N LYS A 110 -27.97 8.93 66.06
CA LYS A 110 -26.51 9.07 65.89
C LYS A 110 -25.84 7.74 65.60
N GLU A 111 -26.17 6.65 66.30
CA GLU A 111 -25.62 5.32 65.98
C GLU A 111 -25.99 4.84 64.57
N LEU A 112 -27.25 5.06 64.14
CA LEU A 112 -27.73 4.66 62.82
C LEU A 112 -27.07 5.44 61.68
N ASP A 113 -26.85 6.74 61.86
CA ASP A 113 -26.15 7.60 60.89
C ASP A 113 -24.64 7.28 60.84
N THR A 114 -24.04 6.95 61.99
CA THR A 114 -22.64 6.50 62.05
C THR A 114 -22.46 5.14 61.34
N LEU A 115 -23.42 4.23 61.48
CA LEU A 115 -23.46 2.94 60.77
C LEU A 115 -23.69 3.09 59.26
N LYS A 116 -24.56 4.01 58.84
CA LYS A 116 -24.76 4.36 57.42
C LYS A 116 -23.48 4.95 56.82
N SER A 117 -22.88 5.94 57.49
CA SER A 117 -21.62 6.56 57.05
C SER A 117 -20.47 5.55 56.92
N LYS A 118 -20.35 4.61 57.88
CA LYS A 118 -19.39 3.50 57.79
C LYS A 118 -19.66 2.57 56.61
N ARG A 119 -20.94 2.25 56.32
CA ARG A 119 -21.34 1.41 55.17
C ARG A 119 -21.08 2.10 53.84
N ASP A 120 -21.31 3.41 53.75
CA ASP A 120 -21.06 4.21 52.57
C ASP A 120 -19.55 4.37 52.30
N GLN A 121 -18.74 4.61 53.34
CA GLN A 121 -17.27 4.55 53.24
C GLN A 121 -16.76 3.18 52.78
N MET A 122 -17.36 2.09 53.28
CA MET A 122 -16.97 0.74 52.88
C MET A 122 -17.30 0.46 51.40
N ARG A 123 -18.42 1.01 50.89
CA ARG A 123 -18.80 0.96 49.47
C ARG A 123 -17.84 1.76 48.60
N ASP A 124 -17.51 2.99 48.99
CA ASP A 124 -16.61 3.84 48.21
C ASP A 124 -15.20 3.26 48.15
N ASN A 125 -14.68 2.73 49.26
CA ASN A 125 -13.39 2.03 49.29
C ASN A 125 -13.39 0.75 48.43
N MET A 126 -14.51 0.02 48.38
CA MET A 126 -14.65 -1.18 47.54
C MET A 126 -14.74 -0.82 46.06
N GLN A 127 -15.45 0.26 45.71
CA GLN A 127 -15.51 0.80 44.35
C GLN A 127 -14.12 1.27 43.91
N ASP A 128 -13.42 2.06 44.71
CA ASP A 128 -12.05 2.51 44.42
C ASP A 128 -11.07 1.35 44.27
N TYR A 129 -11.21 0.29 45.07
CA TYR A 129 -10.39 -0.92 44.92
C TYR A 129 -10.67 -1.65 43.60
N ILE A 130 -11.94 -1.81 43.22
CA ILE A 130 -12.35 -2.45 41.97
C ILE A 130 -11.88 -1.60 40.78
N PHE A 131 -12.08 -0.28 40.81
CA PHE A 131 -11.60 0.65 39.79
C PHE A 131 -10.08 0.62 39.69
N THR A 132 -9.36 0.67 40.81
CA THR A 132 -7.89 0.62 40.83
C THR A 132 -7.36 -0.70 40.30
N ARG A 133 -7.99 -1.84 40.64
CA ARG A 133 -7.60 -3.16 40.15
C ARG A 133 -7.91 -3.32 38.66
N TYR A 134 -9.05 -2.83 38.20
CA TYR A 134 -9.39 -2.79 36.79
C TYR A 134 -8.41 -1.89 36.00
N PHE A 135 -8.12 -0.69 36.51
CA PHE A 135 -7.20 0.25 35.86
C PHE A 135 -5.76 -0.29 35.84
N ASN A 136 -5.32 -0.96 36.91
CA ASN A 136 -4.02 -1.65 36.96
C ASN A 136 -3.97 -2.87 36.05
N TYR A 137 -5.09 -3.59 35.88
CA TYR A 137 -5.20 -4.68 34.93
C TYR A 137 -5.14 -4.16 33.49
N VAL A 138 -5.86 -3.08 33.17
CA VAL A 138 -5.83 -2.41 31.86
C VAL A 138 -4.44 -1.86 31.56
N LYS A 139 -3.78 -1.20 32.53
CA LYS A 139 -2.40 -0.70 32.38
C LYS A 139 -1.37 -1.82 32.21
N ASN A 140 -1.56 -2.97 32.84
CA ASN A 140 -0.67 -4.13 32.70
C ASN A 140 -1.15 -5.13 31.65
N TYR A 141 -2.19 -4.80 30.87
CA TYR A 141 -2.81 -5.71 29.92
C TYR A 141 -1.82 -6.15 28.84
N ASP A 142 -0.94 -5.25 28.39
CA ASP A 142 0.15 -5.56 27.47
C ASP A 142 1.09 -6.64 28.04
N LYS A 143 1.45 -6.56 29.33
CA LYS A 143 2.31 -7.54 30.00
C LYS A 143 1.61 -8.89 30.19
N VAL A 144 0.30 -8.87 30.45
CA VAL A 144 -0.52 -10.08 30.57
C VAL A 144 -0.69 -10.77 29.21
N LEU A 145 -0.89 -10.00 28.14
CA LEU A 145 -0.94 -10.49 26.76
C LEU A 145 0.40 -11.04 26.28
N GLU A 146 1.51 -10.37 26.60
CA GLU A 146 2.86 -10.86 26.28
C GLU A 146 3.15 -12.20 26.94
N LYS A 147 2.74 -12.38 28.19
CA LYS A 147 2.94 -13.61 28.94
C LYS A 147 2.07 -14.75 28.43
N ASN A 148 0.81 -14.48 28.10
CA ASN A 148 -0.17 -15.51 27.75
C ASN A 148 -0.21 -15.83 26.25
N PHE A 149 0.10 -14.86 25.38
CA PHE A 149 0.02 -15.00 23.92
C PHE A 149 1.19 -14.31 23.20
N PRO A 150 2.44 -14.77 23.40
CA PRO A 150 3.63 -14.11 22.84
C PRO A 150 3.60 -14.03 21.29
N LYS A 151 3.09 -15.06 20.61
CA LYS A 151 2.93 -15.06 19.15
C LYS A 151 1.94 -14.02 18.64
N ALA A 152 0.83 -13.83 19.36
CA ALA A 152 -0.18 -12.82 19.00
C ALA A 152 0.38 -11.41 19.19
N MET A 153 1.17 -11.19 20.25
CA MET A 153 1.81 -9.89 20.49
C MET A 153 2.87 -9.56 19.43
N GLN A 154 3.67 -10.54 18.99
CA GLN A 154 4.59 -10.33 17.87
C GLN A 154 3.84 -9.88 16.60
N LEU A 155 2.74 -10.56 16.27
CA LEU A 155 1.92 -10.21 15.11
C LEU A 155 1.28 -8.82 15.26
N TYR A 156 0.80 -8.49 16.47
CA TYR A 156 0.28 -7.15 16.80
C TYR A 156 1.33 -6.07 16.57
N ARG A 157 2.54 -6.25 17.11
CA ARG A 157 3.65 -5.28 16.94
C ARG A 157 4.00 -5.09 15.47
N VAL A 158 4.24 -6.19 14.73
CA VAL A 158 4.53 -6.16 13.29
C VAL A 158 3.41 -5.44 12.52
N PHE A 159 2.15 -5.70 12.87
CA PHE A 159 1.02 -5.05 12.23
C PHE A 159 0.98 -3.54 12.53
N PHE A 160 1.12 -3.12 13.78
CA PHE A 160 1.09 -1.71 14.17
C PHE A 160 2.27 -0.92 13.61
N ASP A 161 3.46 -1.50 13.58
CA ASP A 161 4.62 -0.89 12.92
C ASP A 161 4.38 -0.79 11.41
N GLY A 162 3.80 -1.83 10.80
CA GLY A 162 3.35 -1.80 9.41
C GLY A 162 2.31 -0.72 9.12
N VAL A 163 1.39 -0.42 10.04
CA VAL A 163 0.45 0.70 9.93
C VAL A 163 1.22 2.02 9.89
N LYS A 164 2.16 2.25 10.83
CA LYS A 164 2.95 3.49 10.89
C LYS A 164 3.75 3.70 9.60
N ASP A 165 4.44 2.66 9.15
CA ASP A 165 5.24 2.68 7.92
C ASP A 165 4.38 2.98 6.70
N PHE A 166 3.26 2.26 6.54
CA PHE A 166 2.33 2.47 5.43
C PHE A 166 1.76 3.90 5.40
N PHE A 167 1.41 4.46 6.56
CA PHE A 167 0.94 5.85 6.64
C PHE A 167 2.05 6.85 6.31
N GLY A 168 3.30 6.59 6.73
CA GLY A 168 4.47 7.39 6.36
C GLY A 168 4.67 7.43 4.85
N ASP A 169 4.66 6.26 4.23
CA ASP A 169 4.83 6.08 2.79
C ASP A 169 3.67 6.68 1.99
N MET A 170 2.43 6.57 2.48
CA MET A 170 1.27 7.23 1.87
C MET A 170 1.41 8.76 1.89
N LYS A 171 1.85 9.35 3.01
CA LYS A 171 2.08 10.80 3.09
C LYS A 171 3.19 11.23 2.13
N ARG A 172 4.30 10.48 2.08
CA ARG A 172 5.41 10.74 1.17
C ARG A 172 4.97 10.63 -0.30
N PHE A 173 4.18 9.62 -0.65
CA PHE A 173 3.59 9.47 -1.97
C PHE A 173 2.74 10.68 -2.38
N LEU A 174 1.86 11.17 -1.50
CA LEU A 174 1.03 12.35 -1.79
C LEU A 174 1.87 13.61 -2.06
N LYS A 175 2.97 13.78 -1.32
CA LYS A 175 3.94 14.87 -1.57
C LYS A 175 4.61 14.71 -2.93
N ILE A 176 5.11 13.51 -3.24
CA ILE A 176 5.76 13.20 -4.53
C ILE A 176 4.79 13.39 -5.70
N ALA A 177 3.55 12.91 -5.56
CA ALA A 177 2.53 13.05 -6.60
C ALA A 177 2.20 14.51 -6.91
N ARG A 178 2.20 15.37 -5.88
CA ARG A 178 2.06 16.82 -6.06
C ARG A 178 3.26 17.40 -6.83
N ILE A 179 4.49 17.11 -6.40
CA ILE A 179 5.71 17.57 -7.07
C ILE A 179 5.77 17.11 -8.54
N ALA A 180 5.41 15.85 -8.80
CA ALA A 180 5.38 15.28 -10.14
C ALA A 180 4.31 15.90 -11.05
N ASN A 181 3.26 16.49 -10.48
CA ASN A 181 2.22 17.19 -11.24
C ASN A 181 2.54 18.67 -11.46
N ASP A 182 3.23 19.29 -10.50
CA ASP A 182 3.54 20.72 -10.52
C ASP A 182 4.86 21.04 -11.26
N SER A 183 5.78 20.07 -11.35
CA SER A 183 7.06 20.26 -12.02
C SER A 183 6.95 20.22 -13.55
N PRO A 184 7.72 21.06 -14.27
CA PRO A 184 7.70 21.09 -15.73
C PRO A 184 8.23 19.79 -16.36
N GLN A 185 9.16 19.11 -15.67
CA GLN A 185 9.72 17.82 -16.07
C GLN A 185 8.88 16.62 -15.60
N GLY A 186 7.83 16.87 -14.81
CA GLY A 186 6.90 15.89 -14.29
C GLY A 186 7.58 14.75 -13.52
N ILE A 187 7.22 13.51 -13.85
CA ILE A 187 7.74 12.29 -13.19
C ILE A 187 9.25 12.13 -13.39
N ARG A 188 9.86 12.72 -14.43
CA ARG A 188 11.30 12.57 -14.72
C ARG A 188 12.20 13.26 -13.69
N ALA A 189 11.69 14.29 -13.02
CA ALA A 189 12.41 15.05 -12.00
C ALA A 189 12.62 14.27 -10.69
N LEU A 190 11.85 13.20 -10.49
CA LEU A 190 11.87 12.43 -9.26
C LEU A 190 13.16 11.61 -9.13
N ASN A 191 13.62 11.44 -7.89
CA ASN A 191 14.73 10.54 -7.59
C ASN A 191 14.30 9.08 -7.68
N ARG A 192 15.25 8.13 -7.73
CA ARG A 192 14.95 6.69 -7.83
C ARG A 192 14.01 6.21 -6.72
N GLN A 193 14.31 6.53 -5.46
CA GLN A 193 13.46 6.12 -4.33
C GLN A 193 12.04 6.69 -4.43
N GLU A 194 11.91 7.93 -4.94
CA GLU A 194 10.61 8.57 -5.11
C GLU A 194 9.81 7.90 -6.24
N LEU A 195 10.48 7.53 -7.33
CA LEU A 195 9.90 6.75 -8.43
C LEU A 195 9.44 5.36 -7.96
N GLU A 196 10.25 4.68 -7.16
CA GLU A 196 9.91 3.36 -6.59
C GLU A 196 8.64 3.45 -5.75
N LEU A 197 8.59 4.44 -4.85
CA LEU A 197 7.42 4.69 -4.02
C LEU A 197 6.20 5.09 -4.85
N TYR A 198 6.39 5.94 -5.87
CA TYR A 198 5.34 6.37 -6.79
C TYR A 198 4.72 5.20 -7.55
N MET A 199 5.53 4.22 -7.95
CA MET A 199 5.07 3.01 -8.64
C MET A 199 4.36 2.02 -7.70
N GLN A 200 4.84 1.90 -6.46
CA GLN A 200 4.36 0.91 -5.48
C GLN A 200 3.06 1.34 -4.79
N MET A 201 3.00 2.57 -4.27
CA MET A 201 1.95 2.99 -3.33
C MET A 201 0.51 2.90 -3.86
N PRO A 202 0.20 3.28 -5.12
CA PRO A 202 -1.16 3.11 -5.64
C PRO A 202 -1.63 1.65 -5.62
N ARG A 203 -0.72 0.68 -5.82
CA ARG A 203 -1.06 -0.75 -5.80
C ARG A 203 -1.29 -1.21 -4.37
N ASP A 204 -0.42 -0.78 -3.45
CA ASP A 204 -0.50 -1.13 -2.04
C ASP A 204 -1.77 -0.56 -1.39
N MET A 205 -2.14 0.69 -1.71
CA MET A 205 -3.40 1.30 -1.26
C MET A 205 -4.62 0.53 -1.77
N MET A 206 -4.66 0.19 -3.06
CA MET A 206 -5.77 -0.60 -3.63
C MET A 206 -5.85 -2.01 -3.05
N LYS A 207 -4.72 -2.59 -2.64
CA LYS A 207 -4.66 -3.92 -2.02
C LYS A 207 -5.18 -3.91 -0.58
N VAL A 208 -4.86 -2.88 0.19
CA VAL A 208 -5.27 -2.73 1.60
C VAL A 208 -6.68 -2.17 1.74
N ALA A 209 -7.19 -1.43 0.75
CA ALA A 209 -8.50 -0.80 0.83
C ALA A 209 -9.67 -1.77 1.15
N PRO A 210 -9.77 -2.97 0.55
CA PRO A 210 -10.79 -3.94 0.92
C PRO A 210 -10.68 -4.39 2.38
N ALA A 211 -9.46 -4.64 2.88
CA ALA A 211 -9.16 -4.94 4.28
C ALA A 211 -9.73 -3.87 5.21
N LEU A 212 -9.41 -2.61 4.93
CA LEU A 212 -9.83 -1.48 5.73
C LEU A 212 -11.36 -1.28 5.71
N ILE A 213 -11.99 -1.40 4.53
CA ILE A 213 -13.44 -1.26 4.39
C ILE A 213 -14.14 -2.37 5.16
N GLY A 214 -13.76 -3.63 4.95
CA GLY A 214 -14.39 -4.78 5.60
C GLY A 214 -14.23 -4.77 7.11
N CYS A 215 -13.04 -4.43 7.63
CA CYS A 215 -12.80 -4.30 9.07
C CYS A 215 -13.53 -3.12 9.72
N SER A 216 -13.88 -2.07 8.96
CA SER A 216 -14.54 -0.87 9.51
C SER A 216 -16.05 -1.02 9.71
N LEU A 217 -16.66 -2.09 9.18
CA LEU A 217 -18.10 -2.31 9.27
C LEU A 217 -18.46 -3.06 10.57
N PRO A 218 -19.45 -2.60 11.35
CA PRO A 218 -19.95 -3.35 12.50
C PRO A 218 -20.52 -4.70 12.04
N MET A 219 -20.40 -5.74 12.88
CA MET A 219 -20.73 -7.15 12.59
C MET A 219 -19.81 -7.83 11.55
N VAL A 220 -19.66 -7.24 10.36
CA VAL A 220 -18.82 -7.79 9.27
C VAL A 220 -17.33 -7.78 9.66
N GLY A 221 -16.88 -6.73 10.36
CA GLY A 221 -15.49 -6.57 10.76
C GLY A 221 -14.97 -7.70 11.65
N TYR A 222 -15.82 -8.31 12.49
CA TYR A 222 -15.44 -9.44 13.34
C TYR A 222 -15.11 -10.70 12.54
N ALA A 223 -15.79 -10.94 11.41
CA ALA A 223 -15.48 -12.04 10.51
C ALA A 223 -14.32 -11.70 9.55
N PHE A 224 -14.22 -10.43 9.14
CA PHE A 224 -13.21 -10.00 8.18
C PHE A 224 -11.81 -9.91 8.78
N PHE A 225 -11.68 -9.54 10.05
CA PHE A 225 -10.39 -9.40 10.72
C PHE A 225 -9.60 -10.73 10.76
N PRO A 226 -10.16 -11.88 11.19
CA PRO A 226 -9.49 -13.18 11.07
C PRO A 226 -9.09 -13.53 9.63
N LEU A 227 -9.93 -13.19 8.64
CA LEU A 227 -9.67 -13.48 7.23
C LEU A 227 -8.43 -12.75 6.70
N VAL A 228 -8.22 -11.50 7.12
CA VAL A 228 -7.05 -10.70 6.73
C VAL A 228 -5.74 -11.35 7.20
N PHE A 229 -5.71 -11.87 8.43
CA PHE A 229 -4.54 -12.57 8.98
C PHE A 229 -4.36 -13.97 8.41
N TYR A 230 -5.46 -14.64 8.01
CA TYR A 230 -5.37 -15.95 7.36
C TYR A 230 -4.87 -15.84 5.90
N TYR A 231 -5.18 -14.76 5.19
CA TYR A 231 -4.74 -14.51 3.82
C TYR A 231 -3.87 -13.24 3.66
N PRO A 232 -2.69 -13.17 4.31
CA PRO A 232 -1.86 -11.97 4.34
C PRO A 232 -1.35 -11.58 2.96
N ARG A 233 -1.13 -12.54 2.04
CA ARG A 233 -0.70 -12.25 0.66
C ARG A 233 -1.74 -11.49 -0.15
N SER A 234 -3.02 -11.65 0.15
CA SER A 234 -4.12 -11.07 -0.63
C SER A 234 -4.50 -9.69 -0.12
N PHE A 235 -4.65 -9.55 1.21
CA PHE A 235 -5.17 -8.33 1.84
C PHE A 235 -4.08 -7.39 2.37
N LEU A 236 -2.89 -7.92 2.68
CA LEU A 236 -1.81 -7.14 3.27
C LEU A 236 -0.69 -6.87 2.27
N THR A 237 0.02 -5.77 2.48
CA THR A 237 1.22 -5.37 1.73
C THR A 237 2.47 -5.72 2.51
N ALA A 238 3.64 -5.52 1.90
CA ALA A 238 4.92 -5.83 2.54
C ALA A 238 5.05 -5.21 3.94
N HIS A 239 4.54 -4.00 4.14
CA HIS A 239 4.53 -3.29 5.44
C HIS A 239 4.05 -4.15 6.61
N PHE A 240 3.03 -4.98 6.42
CA PHE A 240 2.39 -5.75 7.49
C PHE A 240 2.89 -7.19 7.60
N TRP A 241 3.84 -7.59 6.76
CA TRP A 241 4.35 -8.96 6.74
C TRP A 241 5.53 -9.11 7.70
N THR A 242 5.56 -10.24 8.39
CA THR A 242 6.73 -10.63 9.19
C THR A 242 7.97 -10.80 8.29
N PRO A 243 9.20 -10.69 8.81
CA PRO A 243 10.41 -10.87 8.00
C PRO A 243 10.43 -12.22 7.26
N GLN A 244 9.97 -13.28 7.92
CA GLN A 244 9.83 -14.60 7.31
C GLN A 244 8.83 -14.59 6.14
N GLN A 245 7.62 -14.05 6.36
CA GLN A 245 6.61 -13.92 5.30
C GLN A 245 7.11 -13.09 4.11
N ARG A 246 7.85 -12.01 4.36
CA ARG A 246 8.43 -11.18 3.30
C ARG A 246 9.35 -12.01 2.40
N SER A 247 10.26 -12.79 2.98
CA SER A 247 11.18 -13.66 2.24
C SER A 247 10.44 -14.76 1.46
N GLU A 248 9.51 -15.46 2.11
CA GLU A 248 8.73 -16.53 1.48
C GLU A 248 7.87 -16.01 0.32
N PHE A 249 7.19 -14.88 0.52
CA PHE A 249 6.32 -14.31 -0.50
C PHE A 249 7.12 -13.72 -1.65
N GLN A 250 8.27 -13.09 -1.38
CA GLN A 250 9.18 -12.61 -2.41
C GLN A 250 9.67 -13.76 -3.31
N SER A 251 10.08 -14.87 -2.69
CA SER A 251 10.48 -16.10 -3.41
C SER A 251 9.33 -16.64 -4.26
N TYR A 252 8.12 -16.71 -3.70
CA TYR A 252 6.91 -17.15 -4.41
C TYR A 252 6.61 -16.29 -5.64
N TYR A 253 6.62 -14.95 -5.49
CA TYR A 253 6.34 -14.04 -6.60
C TYR A 253 7.45 -14.06 -7.66
N MET A 254 8.72 -14.15 -7.25
CA MET A 254 9.84 -14.28 -8.17
C MET A 254 9.71 -15.55 -9.01
N LYS A 255 9.51 -16.71 -8.38
CA LYS A 255 9.30 -17.98 -9.09
C LYS A 255 8.15 -17.90 -10.09
N ARG A 256 7.00 -17.34 -9.67
CA ARG A 256 5.83 -17.18 -10.54
C ARG A 256 6.11 -16.30 -11.76
N ARG A 257 6.89 -15.22 -11.62
CA ARG A 257 7.31 -14.35 -12.73
C ARG A 257 8.22 -15.12 -13.69
N LEU A 258 9.26 -15.75 -13.15
CA LEU A 258 10.28 -16.49 -13.90
C LEU A 258 9.71 -17.67 -14.70
N CYS A 259 8.63 -18.31 -14.24
CA CYS A 259 7.98 -19.38 -15.01
C CYS A 259 7.47 -18.91 -16.40
N ASN A 260 7.18 -17.62 -16.58
CA ASN A 260 6.72 -17.09 -17.87
C ASN A 260 7.88 -16.84 -18.85
N ASN A 261 9.13 -16.96 -18.40
CA ASN A 261 10.30 -16.66 -19.20
C ASN A 261 10.34 -17.48 -20.50
N LYS A 262 10.09 -18.79 -20.37
CA LYS A 262 10.06 -19.72 -21.51
C LYS A 262 8.99 -19.33 -22.53
N ASP A 263 7.81 -18.93 -22.07
CA ASP A 263 6.71 -18.57 -22.95
C ASP A 263 6.96 -17.26 -23.71
N VAL A 264 7.57 -16.26 -23.07
CA VAL A 264 7.98 -15.01 -23.72
C VAL A 264 9.07 -15.30 -24.76
N PHE A 265 10.07 -16.10 -24.40
CA PHE A 265 11.13 -16.50 -25.34
C PHE A 265 10.55 -17.23 -26.57
N ARG A 266 9.60 -18.15 -26.38
CA ARG A 266 8.91 -18.83 -27.48
C ARG A 266 8.09 -17.87 -28.34
N CYS A 267 7.49 -16.84 -27.76
CA CYS A 267 6.82 -15.79 -28.54
C CYS A 267 7.80 -14.98 -29.41
N LEU A 268 8.99 -14.67 -28.91
CA LEU A 268 10.04 -14.03 -29.69
C LEU A 268 10.45 -14.89 -30.88
N GLN A 269 10.80 -16.16 -30.63
CA GLN A 269 11.22 -17.11 -31.67
C GLN A 269 10.12 -17.32 -32.73
N ALA A 270 8.86 -17.46 -32.32
CA ALA A 270 7.75 -17.71 -33.24
C ALA A 270 7.50 -16.56 -34.24
N LYS A 271 7.92 -15.34 -33.90
CA LYS A 271 7.74 -14.15 -34.75
C LYS A 271 9.00 -13.75 -35.52
N LEU A 272 10.12 -14.44 -35.31
CA LEU A 272 11.40 -14.12 -35.97
C LEU A 272 11.28 -14.15 -37.50
N LYS A 273 10.62 -15.16 -38.07
CA LYS A 273 10.43 -15.26 -39.53
C LYS A 273 9.71 -14.06 -40.14
N ALA A 274 8.83 -13.40 -39.37
CA ALA A 274 8.10 -12.22 -39.85
C ALA A 274 8.97 -10.96 -39.92
N THR A 275 10.18 -10.98 -39.36
CA THR A 275 11.15 -9.88 -39.46
C THR A 275 12.22 -10.12 -40.52
N ALA A 276 12.08 -11.12 -41.39
CA ALA A 276 13.10 -11.48 -42.39
C ALA A 276 13.50 -10.32 -43.32
N SER A 277 12.60 -9.35 -43.55
CA SER A 277 12.87 -8.15 -44.34
C SER A 277 13.67 -7.08 -43.61
N HIS A 278 13.82 -7.17 -42.29
CA HIS A 278 14.47 -6.15 -41.48
C HIS A 278 16.00 -6.31 -41.55
N PRO A 279 16.80 -5.23 -41.69
CA PRO A 279 18.26 -5.33 -41.83
C PRO A 279 18.93 -6.00 -40.62
N LYS A 280 18.35 -5.86 -39.42
CA LYS A 280 18.83 -6.48 -38.17
C LYS A 280 18.31 -7.89 -37.91
N HIS A 281 17.68 -8.55 -38.89
CA HIS A 281 17.10 -9.88 -38.72
C HIS A 281 18.13 -10.94 -38.32
N SER A 282 19.25 -11.02 -39.05
CA SER A 282 20.31 -12.00 -38.80
C SER A 282 20.93 -11.83 -37.41
N ALA A 283 21.26 -10.59 -37.04
CA ALA A 283 21.79 -10.26 -35.72
C ALA A 283 20.80 -10.63 -34.59
N PHE A 284 19.50 -10.37 -34.78
CA PHE A 284 18.50 -10.77 -33.79
C PHE A 284 18.31 -12.30 -33.72
N ALA A 285 18.40 -13.00 -34.85
CA ALA A 285 18.38 -14.46 -34.89
C ALA A 285 19.56 -15.07 -34.10
N GLU A 286 20.75 -14.48 -34.23
CA GLU A 286 21.93 -14.87 -33.46
C GLU A 286 21.70 -14.69 -31.95
N ILE A 287 21.15 -13.55 -31.53
CA ILE A 287 20.81 -13.30 -30.12
C ILE A 287 19.85 -14.36 -29.58
N LEU A 288 18.79 -14.70 -30.33
CA LEU A 288 17.86 -15.76 -29.94
C LEU A 288 18.54 -17.15 -29.94
N GLY A 289 19.53 -17.37 -30.81
CA GLY A 289 20.38 -18.56 -30.84
C GLY A 289 21.23 -18.69 -29.56
N GLN A 290 21.87 -17.61 -29.11
CA GLN A 290 22.64 -17.55 -27.86
C GLN A 290 21.76 -17.88 -26.65
N LEU A 291 20.55 -17.30 -26.58
CA LEU A 291 19.59 -17.66 -25.53
C LEU A 291 19.20 -19.13 -25.58
N GLY A 292 19.06 -19.69 -26.79
CA GLY A 292 18.75 -21.10 -27.02
C GLY A 292 19.88 -22.06 -26.64
N SER A 293 21.13 -21.65 -26.78
CA SER A 293 22.32 -22.44 -26.42
C SER A 293 22.70 -22.36 -24.94
N GLY A 294 22.04 -21.51 -24.15
CA GLY A 294 22.32 -21.33 -22.73
C GLY A 294 23.22 -20.14 -22.39
N THR A 295 23.55 -19.30 -23.37
CA THR A 295 24.38 -18.09 -23.18
C THR A 295 23.54 -16.82 -23.20
N HIS A 296 24.16 -15.65 -23.01
CA HIS A 296 23.49 -14.35 -23.07
C HIS A 296 24.19 -13.42 -24.07
N PRO A 297 23.43 -12.58 -24.78
CA PRO A 297 23.99 -11.54 -25.63
C PRO A 297 24.70 -10.47 -24.81
N THR A 298 25.69 -9.83 -25.44
CA THR A 298 26.31 -8.65 -24.84
C THR A 298 25.35 -7.45 -24.91
N PRO A 299 25.49 -6.46 -24.01
CA PRO A 299 24.71 -5.23 -24.07
C PRO A 299 24.76 -4.54 -25.45
N GLU A 300 25.92 -4.56 -26.11
CA GLU A 300 26.14 -3.91 -27.41
C GLU A 300 25.29 -4.56 -28.51
N MET A 301 25.22 -5.90 -28.53
CA MET A 301 24.36 -6.64 -29.47
C MET A 301 22.89 -6.25 -29.29
N LEU A 302 22.43 -6.07 -28.05
CA LEU A 302 21.05 -5.66 -27.75
C LEU A 302 20.74 -4.24 -28.21
N ILE A 303 21.71 -3.33 -28.07
CA ILE A 303 21.57 -1.94 -28.51
C ILE A 303 21.50 -1.88 -30.05
N ASP A 304 22.30 -2.68 -30.75
CA ASP A 304 22.33 -2.71 -32.21
C ASP A 304 21.02 -3.22 -32.86
N VAL A 305 20.31 -4.12 -32.18
CA VAL A 305 19.05 -4.68 -32.70
C VAL A 305 17.80 -3.92 -32.24
N LYS A 306 17.92 -2.83 -31.48
CA LYS A 306 16.77 -2.16 -30.86
C LYS A 306 15.67 -1.77 -31.86
N ASP A 307 16.05 -1.40 -33.08
CA ASP A 307 15.11 -0.92 -34.11
C ASP A 307 14.11 -2.01 -34.54
N ILE A 308 14.47 -3.31 -34.39
CA ILE A 308 13.54 -4.42 -34.67
C ILE A 308 12.30 -4.42 -33.75
N PHE A 309 12.38 -3.71 -32.63
CA PHE A 309 11.31 -3.58 -31.64
C PHE A 309 10.42 -2.35 -31.86
N ALA A 310 10.83 -1.40 -32.70
CA ALA A 310 10.04 -0.21 -33.02
C ALA A 310 8.77 -0.58 -33.79
N ASP A 311 8.89 -1.51 -34.74
CA ASP A 311 7.81 -1.91 -35.63
C ASP A 311 7.21 -3.29 -35.33
N GLY A 312 6.09 -3.60 -36.00
CA GLY A 312 5.52 -4.94 -35.95
C GLY A 312 6.53 -5.99 -36.47
N PRO A 313 6.61 -7.20 -35.88
CA PRO A 313 5.66 -7.83 -34.97
C PRO A 313 5.94 -7.62 -33.47
N TYR A 314 7.03 -6.91 -33.12
CA TYR A 314 7.49 -6.77 -31.74
C TYR A 314 7.07 -5.45 -31.07
N SER A 315 6.55 -4.49 -31.85
CA SER A 315 5.91 -3.30 -31.31
C SER A 315 4.73 -3.63 -30.39
N LEU A 316 4.43 -2.73 -29.45
CA LEU A 316 3.43 -3.01 -28.40
C LEU A 316 2.04 -3.28 -28.98
N LEU A 317 1.73 -2.62 -30.10
CA LEU A 317 0.48 -2.82 -30.85
C LEU A 317 0.54 -4.05 -31.75
N GLY A 318 1.69 -4.34 -32.37
CA GLY A 318 1.89 -5.51 -33.25
C GLY A 318 1.93 -6.86 -32.52
N MET A 319 2.27 -6.87 -31.23
CA MET A 319 2.36 -8.09 -30.45
C MET A 319 1.00 -8.78 -30.24
N SER A 320 0.99 -10.11 -30.34
CA SER A 320 -0.20 -10.94 -30.09
C SER A 320 -0.69 -10.85 -28.64
N ARG A 321 -1.99 -11.13 -28.43
CA ARG A 321 -2.61 -11.16 -27.08
C ARG A 321 -1.91 -12.15 -26.13
N LYS A 322 -1.42 -13.28 -26.65
CA LYS A 322 -0.65 -14.27 -25.87
C LYS A 322 0.68 -13.67 -25.41
N HIS A 323 1.42 -13.02 -26.30
CA HIS A 323 2.70 -12.40 -25.98
C HIS A 323 2.55 -11.31 -24.91
N VAL A 324 1.59 -10.40 -25.09
CA VAL A 324 1.30 -9.33 -24.13
C VAL A 324 0.93 -9.88 -22.75
N ARG A 325 0.11 -10.94 -22.68
CA ARG A 325 -0.23 -11.59 -21.39
C ARG A 325 1.00 -12.16 -20.70
N ASN A 326 1.88 -12.82 -21.45
CA ASN A 326 3.09 -13.41 -20.89
C ASN A 326 4.05 -12.32 -20.37
N LEU A 327 4.16 -11.18 -21.08
CA LEU A 327 4.92 -10.01 -20.61
C LEU A 327 4.32 -9.40 -19.33
N VAL A 328 2.99 -9.28 -19.24
CA VAL A 328 2.32 -8.81 -18.01
C VAL A 328 2.70 -9.70 -16.82
N ASN A 329 2.67 -11.01 -17.01
CA ASN A 329 3.00 -11.98 -15.98
C ASN A 329 4.50 -11.96 -15.63
N LEU A 330 5.38 -11.86 -16.63
CA LEU A 330 6.84 -11.73 -16.47
C LEU A 330 7.20 -10.55 -15.56
N HIS A 331 6.54 -9.41 -15.77
CA HIS A 331 6.72 -8.20 -14.98
C HIS A 331 5.94 -8.19 -13.66
N GLY A 332 5.22 -9.28 -13.34
CA GLY A 332 4.44 -9.40 -12.10
C GLY A 332 3.29 -8.39 -12.00
N LEU A 333 2.78 -7.92 -13.14
CA LEU A 333 1.73 -6.91 -13.19
C LEU A 333 0.35 -7.54 -12.99
N PRO A 334 -0.63 -6.82 -12.39
CA PRO A 334 -1.97 -7.36 -12.20
C PRO A 334 -2.68 -7.58 -13.55
N SER A 335 -3.38 -8.71 -13.66
CA SER A 335 -4.27 -8.98 -14.79
C SER A 335 -5.34 -7.89 -14.90
N SER A 336 -5.28 -7.10 -15.97
CA SER A 336 -6.24 -6.05 -16.28
C SER A 336 -6.75 -6.19 -17.72
N ILE A 337 -7.81 -5.46 -18.04
CA ILE A 337 -8.33 -5.32 -19.40
C ILE A 337 -7.32 -4.49 -20.24
N PHE A 338 -6.72 -3.45 -19.65
CA PHE A 338 -5.78 -2.54 -20.32
C PHE A 338 -4.31 -3.00 -20.26
N LYS A 339 -4.03 -4.26 -20.61
CA LYS A 339 -2.71 -4.89 -20.45
C LYS A 339 -1.56 -4.12 -21.12
N ARG A 340 -1.75 -3.65 -22.35
CA ARG A 340 -0.74 -2.91 -23.10
C ARG A 340 -0.40 -1.59 -22.43
N HIS A 341 -1.42 -0.83 -22.03
CA HIS A 341 -1.22 0.41 -21.30
C HIS A 341 -0.43 0.17 -20.00
N ARG A 342 -0.78 -0.87 -19.21
CA ARG A 342 -0.03 -1.18 -17.98
C ARG A 342 1.42 -1.57 -18.22
N LEU A 343 1.69 -2.33 -19.28
CA LEU A 343 3.07 -2.66 -19.69
C LEU A 343 3.84 -1.40 -20.06
N HIS A 344 3.23 -0.53 -20.85
CA HIS A 344 3.83 0.74 -21.23
C HIS A 344 4.13 1.60 -19.99
N GLU A 345 3.16 1.84 -19.11
CA GLU A 345 3.38 2.59 -17.87
C GLU A 345 4.48 1.98 -17.01
N HIS A 346 4.49 0.66 -16.87
CA HIS A 346 5.53 -0.05 -16.12
C HIS A 346 6.91 0.18 -16.73
N ALA A 347 7.06 -0.05 -18.04
CA ALA A 347 8.33 0.12 -18.73
C ALA A 347 8.86 1.55 -18.61
N PHE A 348 8.00 2.55 -18.80
CA PHE A 348 8.38 3.96 -18.66
C PHE A 348 8.83 4.31 -17.24
N LEU A 349 8.12 3.84 -16.21
CA LEU A 349 8.49 4.09 -14.82
C LEU A 349 9.83 3.44 -14.47
N VAL A 350 10.05 2.18 -14.84
CA VAL A 350 11.32 1.49 -14.55
C VAL A 350 12.46 2.08 -15.38
N HIS A 351 12.22 2.50 -16.62
CA HIS A 351 13.21 3.20 -17.43
C HIS A 351 13.61 4.55 -16.80
N TYR A 352 12.68 5.32 -16.24
CA TYR A 352 13.03 6.52 -15.48
C TYR A 352 13.79 6.21 -14.19
N MET A 353 13.53 5.06 -13.55
CA MET A 353 14.37 4.61 -12.42
C MET A 353 15.80 4.33 -12.87
N ASP A 354 16.01 3.73 -14.04
CA ASP A 354 17.35 3.49 -14.60
C ASP A 354 18.09 4.80 -14.93
N GLN A 355 17.37 5.78 -15.49
CA GLN A 355 17.92 7.12 -15.68
C GLN A 355 18.27 7.79 -14.34
N ALA A 356 17.41 7.67 -13.33
CA ALA A 356 17.67 8.18 -11.99
C ALA A 356 18.90 7.54 -11.34
N ILE A 357 19.07 6.22 -11.46
CA ILE A 357 20.29 5.51 -11.01
C ILE A 357 21.54 6.14 -11.64
N THR A 358 21.49 6.46 -12.94
CA THR A 358 22.62 7.09 -13.63
C THR A 358 22.90 8.51 -13.12
N ARG A 359 21.85 9.30 -12.86
CA ARG A 359 21.97 10.66 -12.29
C ARG A 359 22.50 10.66 -10.85
N GLU A 360 22.18 9.63 -10.07
CA GLU A 360 22.62 9.45 -8.67
C GLU A 360 24.06 8.90 -8.55
N GLY A 361 24.84 8.92 -9.64
CA GLY A 361 26.22 8.45 -9.65
C GLY A 361 26.39 6.97 -10.02
N GLY A 362 25.33 6.30 -10.46
CA GLY A 362 25.37 4.95 -11.03
C GLY A 362 25.19 3.82 -10.03
N VAL A 363 25.23 2.60 -10.56
CA VAL A 363 24.84 1.36 -9.85
C VAL A 363 25.65 1.08 -8.57
N HIS A 364 26.92 1.49 -8.53
CA HIS A 364 27.82 1.20 -7.41
C HIS A 364 27.51 2.02 -6.14
N ASN A 365 26.76 3.11 -6.27
CA ASN A 365 26.33 3.94 -5.14
C ASN A 365 25.04 3.44 -4.49
N LEU A 366 24.43 2.38 -5.02
CA LEU A 366 23.22 1.82 -4.46
C LEU A 366 23.52 1.03 -3.19
N THR A 367 22.70 1.22 -2.16
CA THR A 367 22.75 0.41 -0.94
C THR A 367 22.47 -1.06 -1.27
N PRO A 368 22.93 -2.02 -0.43
CA PRO A 368 22.67 -3.44 -0.66
C PRO A 368 21.18 -3.77 -0.86
N ASP A 369 20.29 -3.15 -0.07
CA ASP A 369 18.84 -3.35 -0.22
C ASP A 369 18.31 -2.79 -1.53
N ALA A 370 18.81 -1.63 -1.97
CA ALA A 370 18.44 -1.03 -3.24
C ALA A 370 18.94 -1.85 -4.45
N LEU A 371 20.12 -2.48 -4.34
CA LEU A 371 20.63 -3.42 -5.34
C LEU A 371 19.73 -4.65 -5.44
N ARG A 372 19.40 -5.28 -4.32
CA ARG A 372 18.50 -6.45 -4.28
C ARG A 372 17.14 -6.13 -4.87
N TYR A 373 16.54 -5.00 -4.47
CA TYR A 373 15.25 -4.56 -5.01
C TYR A 373 15.34 -4.29 -6.51
N SER A 374 16.41 -3.61 -6.96
CA SER A 374 16.59 -3.27 -8.38
C SER A 374 16.73 -4.51 -9.26
N CYS A 375 17.47 -5.52 -8.80
CA CYS A 375 17.60 -6.81 -9.46
C CYS A 375 16.24 -7.54 -9.49
N TYR A 376 15.58 -7.63 -8.34
CA TYR A 376 14.27 -8.26 -8.21
C TYR A 376 13.23 -7.65 -9.17
N LEU A 377 13.15 -6.32 -9.22
CA LEU A 377 12.23 -5.58 -10.09
C LEU A 377 12.43 -5.96 -11.57
N ARG A 378 13.69 -6.08 -11.98
CA ARG A 378 14.11 -6.35 -13.36
C ARG A 378 14.14 -7.84 -13.73
N GLY A 379 13.74 -8.72 -12.79
CA GLY A 379 13.57 -10.16 -13.06
C GLY A 379 14.83 -11.01 -12.84
N LEU A 380 15.82 -10.49 -12.10
CA LEU A 380 16.90 -11.29 -11.55
C LEU A 380 16.56 -11.68 -10.12
N ASN A 381 16.71 -12.96 -9.75
CA ASN A 381 16.67 -13.35 -8.34
C ASN A 381 17.97 -12.92 -7.62
N PRO A 382 17.92 -11.95 -6.69
CA PRO A 382 19.11 -11.51 -5.95
C PRO A 382 19.51 -12.47 -4.83
N ASP A 383 18.68 -13.45 -4.48
CA ASP A 383 18.97 -14.33 -3.36
C ASP A 383 20.27 -15.11 -3.61
N SER A 384 21.14 -15.15 -2.60
CA SER A 384 22.49 -15.74 -2.66
C SER A 384 23.48 -15.09 -3.63
N LEU A 385 23.18 -13.93 -4.23
CA LEU A 385 24.16 -13.16 -5.00
C LEU A 385 24.98 -12.23 -4.10
N SER A 386 26.26 -12.06 -4.42
CA SER A 386 27.10 -11.02 -3.84
C SER A 386 26.71 -9.64 -4.39
N SER A 387 27.09 -8.58 -3.67
CA SER A 387 26.86 -7.20 -4.12
C SER A 387 27.53 -6.93 -5.47
N GLU A 388 28.72 -7.46 -5.70
CA GLU A 388 29.51 -7.29 -6.93
C GLU A 388 28.80 -7.92 -8.13
N ALA A 389 28.27 -9.14 -7.96
CA ALA A 389 27.51 -9.83 -9.02
C ALA A 389 26.22 -9.07 -9.37
N MET A 390 25.51 -8.54 -8.36
CA MET A 390 24.33 -7.69 -8.57
C MET A 390 24.70 -6.39 -9.31
N ILE A 391 25.81 -5.74 -8.92
CA ILE A 391 26.32 -4.54 -9.58
C ILE A 391 26.66 -4.82 -11.04
N GLU A 392 27.38 -5.92 -11.32
CA GLU A 392 27.77 -6.28 -12.68
C GLU A 392 26.56 -6.51 -13.58
N TRP A 393 25.59 -7.30 -13.11
CA TRP A 393 24.37 -7.57 -13.86
C TRP A 393 23.55 -6.29 -14.09
N LEU A 394 23.37 -5.47 -13.05
CA LEU A 394 22.59 -4.24 -13.14
C LEU A 394 23.29 -3.18 -14.00
N ARG A 395 24.63 -3.14 -14.05
CA ARG A 395 25.38 -2.31 -15.01
C ARG A 395 25.09 -2.71 -16.45
N LYS A 396 25.07 -4.02 -16.77
CA LYS A 396 24.69 -4.52 -18.11
C LYS A 396 23.26 -4.11 -18.46
N TRP A 397 22.32 -4.25 -17.52
CA TRP A 397 20.94 -3.79 -17.69
C TRP A 397 20.85 -2.29 -17.98
N VAL A 398 21.42 -1.46 -17.09
CA VAL A 398 21.32 0.00 -17.18
C VAL A 398 21.97 0.50 -18.48
N LYS A 399 23.09 -0.09 -18.90
CA LYS A 399 23.75 0.25 -20.17
C LYS A 399 22.80 0.12 -21.37
N VAL A 400 22.06 -0.99 -21.46
CA VAL A 400 21.07 -1.17 -22.54
C VAL A 400 19.87 -0.26 -22.31
N SER A 401 19.36 -0.20 -21.09
CA SER A 401 18.10 0.49 -20.81
C SER A 401 18.17 2.00 -21.00
N THR A 402 19.30 2.66 -20.71
CA THR A 402 19.48 4.10 -20.93
C THR A 402 19.67 4.46 -22.41
N SER A 403 20.01 3.49 -23.26
CA SER A 403 20.12 3.69 -24.72
C SER A 403 18.77 3.57 -25.46
N ILE A 404 17.75 3.03 -24.78
CA ILE A 404 16.41 2.81 -25.32
C ILE A 404 15.64 4.13 -25.35
N GLN A 405 14.98 4.38 -26.48
CA GLN A 405 14.06 5.50 -26.66
C GLN A 405 12.60 5.03 -26.57
N GLY A 406 11.65 5.97 -26.57
CA GLY A 406 10.23 5.66 -26.39
C GLY A 406 9.65 4.69 -27.42
N GLU A 407 10.11 4.75 -28.67
CA GLU A 407 9.70 3.82 -29.74
C GLU A 407 10.22 2.39 -29.52
N HIS A 408 11.36 2.24 -28.85
CA HIS A 408 12.01 0.97 -28.56
C HIS A 408 11.60 0.38 -27.20
N ILE A 409 10.56 0.91 -26.56
CA ILE A 409 10.15 0.53 -25.19
C ILE A 409 9.77 -0.96 -25.06
N THR A 410 9.42 -1.60 -26.15
CA THR A 410 9.18 -3.04 -26.16
C THR A 410 10.46 -3.84 -25.97
N LEU A 411 11.62 -3.40 -26.48
CA LEU A 411 12.91 -4.04 -26.14
C LEU A 411 13.12 -4.03 -24.62
N PHE A 412 12.84 -2.89 -23.96
CA PHE A 412 12.92 -2.77 -22.50
C PHE A 412 12.11 -3.85 -21.78
N LEU A 413 10.88 -4.09 -22.24
CA LEU A 413 10.00 -5.12 -21.68
C LEU A 413 10.54 -6.55 -21.85
N HIS A 414 11.43 -6.80 -22.81
CA HIS A 414 12.04 -8.11 -23.05
C HIS A 414 13.41 -8.28 -22.39
N LEU A 415 14.02 -7.21 -21.85
CA LEU A 415 15.32 -7.28 -21.16
C LEU A 415 15.40 -8.34 -20.05
N PRO A 416 14.35 -8.64 -19.25
CA PRO A 416 14.45 -9.72 -18.25
C PRO A 416 14.77 -11.08 -18.85
N ILE A 417 14.33 -11.31 -20.09
CA ILE A 417 14.64 -12.54 -20.84
C ILE A 417 16.02 -12.41 -21.46
N LEU A 418 16.27 -11.31 -22.19
CA LEU A 418 17.50 -11.14 -22.95
C LEU A 418 18.75 -11.15 -22.07
N LEU A 419 18.68 -10.63 -20.84
CA LEU A 419 19.81 -10.58 -19.90
C LEU A 419 19.70 -11.58 -18.74
N GLY A 420 18.53 -12.19 -18.53
CA GLY A 420 18.23 -12.97 -17.31
C GLY A 420 17.75 -14.39 -17.57
N TYR A 421 17.49 -14.81 -18.81
CA TYR A 421 16.87 -16.11 -19.12
C TYR A 421 17.71 -17.29 -18.63
N ASN A 422 18.99 -17.31 -18.98
CA ASN A 422 19.96 -18.36 -18.64
C ASN A 422 20.74 -18.09 -17.33
N HIS A 423 20.31 -17.13 -16.50
CA HIS A 423 21.05 -16.81 -15.28
C HIS A 423 20.91 -17.95 -14.26
N PRO A 424 22.01 -18.49 -13.67
CA PRO A 424 21.97 -19.65 -12.78
C PRO A 424 20.98 -19.51 -11.61
N ASN A 425 20.95 -18.35 -10.96
CA ASN A 425 20.00 -18.12 -9.85
C ASN A 425 18.54 -18.14 -10.29
N ASN A 426 18.23 -17.66 -11.49
CA ASN A 426 16.87 -17.74 -12.02
C ASN A 426 16.48 -19.20 -12.29
N TRP A 427 17.39 -19.99 -12.86
CA TRP A 427 17.17 -21.42 -13.07
C TRP A 427 17.02 -22.20 -11.77
N LYS A 428 17.86 -21.92 -10.78
CA LYS A 428 17.74 -22.48 -9.43
C LYS A 428 16.40 -22.12 -8.80
N THR A 429 15.84 -20.95 -9.08
CA THR A 429 14.52 -20.56 -8.56
C THR A 429 13.38 -21.32 -9.23
N ILE A 430 13.48 -21.58 -10.54
CA ILE A 430 12.45 -22.29 -11.31
C ILE A 430 12.49 -23.79 -10.97
N TYR A 431 13.69 -24.40 -11.02
CA TYR A 431 13.88 -25.86 -10.99
C TYR A 431 14.48 -26.39 -9.68
N GLY A 432 15.00 -25.51 -8.82
CA GLY A 432 15.53 -25.92 -7.53
C GLY A 432 14.44 -26.54 -6.66
N LYS A 433 14.77 -27.65 -6.02
CA LYS A 433 13.97 -28.23 -4.94
C LYS A 433 13.99 -27.23 -3.76
N CYS A 434 12.84 -26.95 -3.15
CA CYS A 434 12.84 -26.30 -1.83
C CYS A 434 13.66 -27.19 -0.88
N PRO A 435 14.55 -26.64 -0.04
CA PRO A 435 14.99 -27.38 1.14
C PRO A 435 13.72 -27.71 1.94
N THR A 436 13.50 -29.00 2.14
CA THR A 436 12.39 -29.60 2.90
C THR A 436 12.45 -29.23 4.36
#